data_AF-A0A7K3WRQ0-F1
#
_entry.id   AF-A0A7K3WRQ0-F1
#
_cell.length_a   1.000
_cell.length_b   1.000
_cell.length_c   1.000
_cell.angle_alpha   90.00
_cell.angle_beta   90.00
_cell.angle_gamma   90.00
#
_symmetry.space_group_name_H-M   'P 1'
#
loop_
_entity.id
_entity.type
_entity.pdbx_description
1 polymer ?
#
loop_
_entity_poly.entity_id
_entity_poly.type
_entity_poly.pdbx_seq_one_letter_code
_entity_poly.pdbx_strand_id
1 'polypeptide(L)'
;MNALALVIGNAEYSQEKDKLVNAVNDAEDIAQKLLNLGFTVITAINCTTESFDRQIRKFGEDLKKYDIGLFYFSGHGLQIKGRNYLTAINTSFADDISATHTSLPLDEVIDYMQAAKPNINILILDACRDNPLPSQYRGILPQGLAPIYAPKGTIIAFSTSPGEKAMDFGSGRNSIYTGSLLNHIDDSNISIEDFFKRVRTSVYSLSEGKQTSWEHTSLIGTFCFNSGQLVHSVDLPYKAEYISDEDFESDGSKILDIVKNLRERNWPVQNKAINNVKYN
;
A
#
# COMPACT_ATOMS: atom_id res chain seq x y z
N MET A 1 -9.49 10.29 9.50
CA MET A 1 -9.75 9.52 8.26
C MET A 1 -10.48 8.24 8.62
N ASN A 2 -11.52 7.85 7.88
CA ASN A 2 -12.23 6.58 8.08
C ASN A 2 -11.90 5.65 6.90
N ALA A 3 -10.74 4.99 6.97
CA ALA A 3 -10.20 4.18 5.87
C ALA A 3 -9.73 2.81 6.33
N LEU A 4 -9.97 1.80 5.49
CA LEU A 4 -9.54 0.42 5.69
C LEU A 4 -8.65 -0.01 4.53
N ALA A 5 -7.51 -0.61 4.84
CA ALA A 5 -6.61 -1.21 3.87
C ALA A 5 -6.48 -2.72 4.07
N LEU A 6 -6.49 -3.47 2.97
CA LEU A 6 -6.01 -4.85 2.91
C LEU A 6 -4.69 -4.86 2.14
N VAL A 7 -3.62 -5.30 2.80
CA VAL A 7 -2.26 -5.33 2.25
C VAL A 7 -1.80 -6.78 2.21
N ILE A 8 -1.49 -7.29 1.01
CA ILE A 8 -1.06 -8.67 0.79
C ILE A 8 0.30 -8.71 0.11
N GLY A 9 1.22 -9.50 0.68
CA GLY A 9 2.56 -9.74 0.12
C GLY A 9 2.84 -11.23 -0.01
N ASN A 10 3.02 -11.74 -1.22
CA ASN A 10 3.30 -13.15 -1.48
C ASN A 10 4.68 -13.32 -2.12
N ALA A 11 5.61 -13.92 -1.37
CA ALA A 11 6.99 -14.15 -1.78
C ALA A 11 7.39 -15.63 -1.81
N GLU A 12 6.87 -16.45 -0.89
CA GLU A 12 7.28 -17.84 -0.69
C GLU A 12 6.51 -18.82 -1.58
N TYR A 13 6.61 -18.66 -2.90
CA TYR A 13 6.00 -19.58 -3.85
C TYR A 13 6.59 -20.99 -3.75
N SER A 14 5.78 -21.99 -4.09
CA SER A 14 6.11 -23.42 -3.91
C SER A 14 7.37 -23.87 -4.66
N GLN A 15 7.77 -23.18 -5.74
CA GLN A 15 8.97 -23.47 -6.51
C GLN A 15 10.03 -22.40 -6.25
N GLU A 16 11.28 -22.81 -6.05
CA GLU A 16 12.39 -21.90 -5.72
C GLU A 16 12.58 -20.80 -6.78
N LYS A 17 12.42 -21.14 -8.06
CA LYS A 17 12.54 -20.20 -9.19
C LYS A 17 11.49 -19.09 -9.21
N ASP A 18 10.36 -19.30 -8.53
CA ASP A 18 9.21 -18.41 -8.54
C ASP A 18 9.18 -17.54 -7.27
N LYS A 19 10.08 -17.78 -6.31
CA LYS A 19 10.17 -16.97 -5.08
C LYS A 19 10.56 -15.52 -5.40
N LEU A 20 9.94 -14.59 -4.69
CA LEU A 20 10.28 -13.16 -4.74
C LEU A 20 11.09 -12.78 -3.51
N VAL A 21 11.91 -11.73 -3.63
CA VAL A 21 12.79 -11.29 -2.54
C VAL A 21 12.09 -10.24 -1.68
N ASN A 22 11.39 -9.31 -2.31
CA ASN A 22 10.93 -8.09 -1.63
C ASN A 22 9.42 -8.03 -1.40
N ALA A 23 8.61 -8.90 -1.99
CA ALA A 23 7.14 -8.80 -1.90
C ALA A 23 6.57 -8.79 -0.46
N VAL A 24 7.20 -9.50 0.48
CA VAL A 24 6.83 -9.45 1.91
C VAL A 24 7.26 -8.12 2.53
N ASN A 25 8.49 -7.66 2.27
CA ASN A 25 9.00 -6.39 2.78
C ASN A 25 8.13 -5.21 2.29
N ASP A 26 7.77 -5.24 1.01
CA ASP A 26 6.90 -4.27 0.36
C ASP A 26 5.55 -4.14 1.06
N ALA A 27 4.90 -5.28 1.33
CA ALA A 27 3.64 -5.30 2.05
C ALA A 27 3.79 -4.78 3.49
N GLU A 28 4.81 -5.22 4.23
CA GLU A 28 5.05 -4.77 5.60
C GLU A 28 5.28 -3.26 5.69
N ASP A 29 6.14 -2.71 4.82
CA ASP A 29 6.50 -1.29 4.83
C ASP A 29 5.31 -0.40 4.41
N ILE A 30 4.52 -0.83 3.42
CA ILE A 30 3.28 -0.14 3.02
C ILE A 30 2.24 -0.19 4.15
N ALA A 31 2.07 -1.35 4.80
CA ALA A 31 1.14 -1.48 5.92
C ALA A 31 1.50 -0.52 7.06
N GLN A 32 2.78 -0.46 7.43
CA GLN A 32 3.26 0.47 8.46
C GLN A 32 3.03 1.94 8.08
N LYS A 33 3.30 2.33 6.83
CA LYS A 33 3.03 3.70 6.36
C LYS A 33 1.54 4.04 6.39
N LEU A 34 0.67 3.14 5.94
CA LEU A 34 -0.78 3.35 5.96
C LEU A 34 -1.31 3.47 7.40
N LEU A 35 -0.82 2.63 8.33
CA LEU A 35 -1.13 2.75 9.76
C LEU A 35 -0.77 4.14 10.28
N ASN A 36 0.44 4.62 10.00
CA ASN A 36 0.91 5.95 10.41
C ASN A 36 0.08 7.11 9.82
N LEU A 37 -0.56 6.89 8.67
CA LEU A 37 -1.45 7.84 8.01
C LEU A 37 -2.90 7.74 8.50
N GLY A 38 -3.20 6.83 9.44
CA GLY A 38 -4.51 6.68 10.08
C GLY A 38 -5.46 5.72 9.39
N PHE A 39 -4.95 4.82 8.53
CA PHE A 39 -5.73 3.68 8.05
C PHE A 39 -5.84 2.60 9.13
N THR A 40 -6.98 1.91 9.17
CA THR A 40 -7.01 0.56 9.74
C THR A 40 -6.42 -0.38 8.70
N VAL A 41 -5.47 -1.23 9.07
CA VAL A 41 -4.77 -2.11 8.10
C VAL A 41 -4.93 -3.58 8.49
N ILE A 42 -5.37 -4.39 7.53
CA ILE A 42 -5.34 -5.84 7.57
C ILE A 42 -4.15 -6.27 6.71
N THR A 43 -3.11 -6.82 7.34
CA THR A 43 -1.92 -7.32 6.63
C THR A 43 -1.96 -8.84 6.56
N ALA A 44 -1.66 -9.42 5.40
CA ALA A 44 -1.50 -10.85 5.25
C ALA A 44 -0.31 -11.17 4.33
N ILE A 45 0.60 -12.02 4.79
CA ILE A 45 1.81 -12.41 4.06
C ILE A 45 1.75 -13.89 3.69
N ASN A 46 2.31 -14.24 2.54
CA ASN A 46 2.42 -15.61 2.03
C ASN A 46 1.09 -16.38 2.11
N CYS A 47 0.03 -15.77 1.57
CA CYS A 47 -1.31 -16.34 1.61
C CYS A 47 -1.45 -17.54 0.67
N THR A 48 -2.02 -18.64 1.18
CA THR A 48 -2.58 -19.71 0.35
C THR A 48 -3.88 -19.23 -0.31
N THR A 49 -4.36 -19.94 -1.34
CA THR A 49 -5.63 -19.62 -2.01
C THR A 49 -6.79 -19.51 -1.01
N GLU A 50 -6.86 -20.42 -0.02
CA GLU A 50 -7.89 -20.41 1.02
C GLU A 50 -7.75 -19.20 1.95
N SER A 51 -6.54 -18.89 2.40
CA SER A 51 -6.28 -17.73 3.26
C SER A 51 -6.59 -16.43 2.51
N PHE A 52 -6.20 -16.33 1.24
CA PHE A 52 -6.42 -15.16 0.40
C PHE A 52 -7.93 -14.88 0.23
N ASP A 53 -8.72 -15.88 -0.17
CA ASP A 53 -10.19 -15.77 -0.27
C ASP A 53 -10.81 -15.34 1.07
N ARG A 54 -10.38 -15.93 2.19
CA ARG A 54 -10.86 -15.56 3.52
C ARG A 54 -10.56 -14.10 3.86
N GLN A 55 -9.36 -13.61 3.56
CA GLN A 55 -8.97 -12.23 3.86
C GLN A 55 -9.74 -11.22 3.02
N ILE A 56 -9.99 -11.51 1.75
CA ILE A 56 -10.78 -10.63 0.88
C ILE A 56 -12.25 -10.58 1.33
N ARG A 57 -12.85 -11.74 1.64
CA ARG A 57 -14.22 -11.78 2.18
C ARG A 57 -14.33 -10.94 3.45
N LYS A 58 -13.39 -11.12 4.38
CA LYS A 58 -13.32 -10.35 5.61
C LYS A 58 -13.18 -8.85 5.33
N PHE A 59 -12.26 -8.48 4.43
CA PHE A 59 -12.04 -7.10 4.03
C PHE A 59 -13.30 -6.47 3.43
N GLY A 60 -13.99 -7.14 2.51
CA GLY A 60 -15.24 -6.65 1.92
C GLY A 60 -16.37 -6.46 2.94
N GLU A 61 -16.49 -7.36 3.93
CA GLU A 61 -17.46 -7.23 5.02
C GLU A 61 -17.13 -6.06 5.96
N ASP A 62 -15.86 -5.91 6.35
CA ASP A 62 -15.43 -4.83 7.24
C ASP A 62 -15.48 -3.47 6.54
N LEU A 63 -15.15 -3.41 5.24
CA LEU A 63 -15.13 -2.20 4.42
C LEU A 63 -16.49 -1.48 4.38
N LYS A 64 -17.61 -2.18 4.62
CA LYS A 64 -18.95 -1.58 4.74
C LYS A 64 -19.06 -0.49 5.82
N LYS A 65 -18.12 -0.47 6.78
CA LYS A 65 -18.06 0.50 7.89
C LYS A 65 -17.16 1.70 7.57
N TYR A 66 -16.45 1.68 6.44
CA TYR A 66 -15.42 2.65 6.09
C TYR A 66 -15.77 3.41 4.81
N ASP A 67 -15.30 4.65 4.70
CA ASP A 67 -15.55 5.50 3.55
C ASP A 67 -14.54 5.29 2.42
N ILE A 68 -13.38 4.73 2.75
CA ILE A 68 -12.24 4.56 1.84
C ILE A 68 -11.72 3.13 1.97
N GLY A 69 -11.68 2.42 0.84
CA GLY A 69 -11.09 1.09 0.73
C GLY A 69 -9.78 1.14 -0.04
N LEU A 70 -8.73 0.59 0.53
CA LEU A 70 -7.45 0.40 -0.16
C LEU A 70 -7.11 -1.09 -0.22
N PHE A 71 -6.77 -1.57 -1.41
CA PHE A 71 -6.20 -2.90 -1.60
C PHE A 71 -4.80 -2.74 -2.18
N TYR A 72 -3.82 -3.33 -1.50
CA TYR A 72 -2.44 -3.39 -1.97
C TYR A 72 -2.02 -4.85 -2.12
N PHE A 73 -1.43 -5.17 -3.26
CA PHE A 73 -0.89 -6.50 -3.52
C PHE A 73 0.53 -6.43 -4.08
N SER A 74 1.46 -7.15 -3.48
CA SER A 74 2.80 -7.43 -4.01
C SER A 74 3.00 -8.93 -4.22
N GLY A 75 3.37 -9.33 -5.43
CA GLY A 75 3.47 -10.75 -5.80
C GLY A 75 3.49 -10.98 -7.31
N HIS A 76 3.28 -12.23 -7.74
CA HIS A 76 3.10 -12.53 -9.17
C HIS A 76 1.67 -12.19 -9.60
N GLY A 77 1.54 -11.68 -10.83
CA GLY A 77 0.28 -11.47 -11.51
C GLY A 77 0.22 -12.32 -12.77
N LEU A 78 -0.95 -12.91 -13.06
CA LEU A 78 -1.17 -13.70 -14.26
C LEU A 78 -2.23 -13.06 -15.13
N GLN A 79 -2.06 -13.20 -16.45
CA GLN A 79 -3.14 -12.96 -17.41
C GLN A 79 -3.47 -14.26 -18.13
N ILE A 80 -4.72 -14.70 -17.99
CA ILE A 80 -5.22 -15.92 -18.64
C ILE A 80 -6.50 -15.55 -19.38
N LYS A 81 -6.52 -15.77 -20.70
CA LYS A 81 -7.69 -15.53 -21.57
C LYS A 81 -8.32 -14.14 -21.41
N GLY A 82 -7.50 -13.10 -21.24
CA GLY A 82 -7.99 -11.73 -21.08
C GLY A 82 -8.59 -11.43 -19.70
N ARG A 83 -8.25 -12.21 -18.67
CA ARG A 83 -8.58 -11.92 -17.26
C ARG A 83 -7.32 -11.89 -16.41
N ASN A 84 -7.39 -11.09 -15.35
CA ASN A 84 -6.27 -10.83 -14.45
C ASN A 84 -6.43 -11.62 -13.17
N TYR A 85 -5.35 -12.26 -12.74
CA TYR A 85 -5.32 -13.09 -11.54
C TYR A 85 -4.15 -12.70 -10.64
N LEU A 86 -4.42 -12.67 -9.35
CA LEU A 86 -3.44 -12.51 -8.27
C LEU A 86 -3.06 -13.89 -7.74
N THR A 87 -1.77 -14.17 -7.67
CA THR A 87 -1.29 -15.50 -7.27
C THR A 87 -1.20 -15.65 -5.75
N ALA A 88 -1.55 -16.84 -5.27
CA ALA A 88 -1.25 -17.33 -3.93
C ALA A 88 0.08 -18.11 -3.93
N ILE A 89 0.65 -18.37 -2.74
CA ILE A 89 1.93 -19.11 -2.64
C ILE A 89 1.84 -20.57 -3.15
N ASN A 90 0.63 -21.13 -3.15
CA ASN A 90 0.31 -22.47 -3.65
C ASN A 90 -0.31 -22.43 -5.06
N THR A 91 -0.23 -21.30 -5.78
CA THR A 91 -0.65 -21.24 -7.18
C THR A 91 0.22 -22.18 -8.02
N SER A 92 -0.43 -23.01 -8.84
CA SER A 92 0.23 -23.89 -9.79
C SER A 92 0.52 -23.14 -11.09
N PHE A 93 1.80 -23.02 -11.44
CA PHE A 93 2.26 -22.47 -12.72
C PHE A 93 2.50 -23.55 -13.79
N ALA A 94 1.84 -24.71 -13.69
CA ALA A 94 2.00 -25.80 -14.64
C ALA A 94 1.31 -25.52 -15.99
N ASP A 95 0.08 -25.00 -15.94
CA ASP A 95 -0.77 -24.73 -17.09
C ASP A 95 -1.87 -23.70 -16.74
N ASP A 96 -2.49 -23.10 -17.77
CA ASP A 96 -3.54 -22.09 -17.62
C ASP A 96 -4.73 -22.54 -16.75
N ILE A 97 -5.14 -23.81 -16.82
CA ILE A 97 -6.32 -24.32 -16.10
C ILE A 97 -5.97 -24.44 -14.61
N SER A 98 -4.84 -25.07 -14.30
CA SER A 98 -4.34 -25.19 -12.93
C SER A 98 -4.11 -23.82 -12.30
N ALA A 99 -3.50 -22.89 -13.03
CA ALA A 99 -3.28 -21.52 -12.57
C ALA A 99 -4.60 -20.80 -12.29
N THR A 100 -5.59 -20.92 -13.17
CA THR A 100 -6.92 -20.32 -12.99
C THR A 100 -7.62 -20.83 -11.72
N HIS A 101 -7.50 -22.12 -11.39
CA HIS A 101 -8.15 -22.70 -10.20
C HIS A 101 -7.40 -22.44 -8.88
N THR A 102 -6.13 -22.05 -8.95
CA THR A 102 -5.26 -21.88 -7.77
C THR A 102 -4.80 -20.44 -7.57
N SER A 103 -5.36 -19.51 -8.32
CA SER A 103 -5.15 -18.06 -8.19
C SER A 103 -6.50 -17.36 -8.00
N LEU A 104 -6.46 -16.07 -7.69
CA LEU A 104 -7.66 -15.30 -7.42
C LEU A 104 -7.93 -14.27 -8.52
N PRO A 105 -9.13 -14.21 -9.13
CA PRO A 105 -9.46 -13.17 -10.09
C PRO A 105 -9.38 -11.78 -9.45
N LEU A 106 -8.70 -10.84 -10.11
CA LEU A 106 -8.68 -9.45 -9.66
C LEU A 106 -10.07 -8.80 -9.70
N ASP A 107 -10.90 -9.21 -10.65
CA ASP A 107 -12.30 -8.75 -10.75
C ASP A 107 -13.09 -9.08 -9.48
N GLU A 108 -12.80 -10.21 -8.83
CA GLU A 108 -13.47 -10.59 -7.58
C GLU A 108 -13.11 -9.63 -6.44
N VAL A 109 -11.85 -9.19 -6.34
CA VAL A 109 -11.43 -8.16 -5.38
C VAL A 109 -12.18 -6.85 -5.61
N ILE A 110 -12.26 -6.44 -6.87
CA ILE A 110 -13.00 -5.23 -7.27
C ILE A 110 -14.47 -5.36 -6.88
N ASP A 111 -15.10 -6.50 -7.16
CA ASP A 111 -16.51 -6.76 -6.83
C ASP A 111 -16.79 -6.67 -5.33
N TYR A 112 -15.94 -7.25 -4.47
CA TYR A 112 -16.07 -7.12 -3.01
C TYR A 112 -15.95 -5.67 -2.56
N MET A 113 -14.99 -4.91 -3.10
CA MET A 113 -14.82 -3.49 -2.79
C MET A 113 -16.02 -2.67 -3.26
N GLN A 114 -16.55 -2.94 -4.44
CA GLN A 114 -17.74 -2.26 -4.97
C GLN A 114 -19.00 -2.59 -4.17
N ALA A 115 -19.18 -3.84 -3.75
CA ALA A 115 -20.33 -4.27 -2.97
C ALA A 115 -20.38 -3.59 -1.60
N ALA A 116 -19.23 -3.26 -1.02
CA ALA A 116 -19.13 -2.50 0.22
C ALA A 116 -19.52 -1.01 0.07
N LYS A 117 -19.55 -0.48 -1.17
CA LYS A 117 -19.91 0.90 -1.53
C LYS A 117 -19.17 2.01 -0.74
N PRO A 118 -17.84 1.93 -0.57
CA PRO A 118 -17.09 3.08 -0.07
C PRO A 118 -17.15 4.24 -1.07
N ASN A 119 -16.88 5.45 -0.61
CA ASN A 119 -16.81 6.63 -1.47
C ASN A 119 -15.62 6.54 -2.44
N ILE A 120 -14.52 5.93 -1.99
CA ILE A 120 -13.26 5.84 -2.71
C ILE A 120 -12.68 4.42 -2.60
N ASN A 121 -12.35 3.83 -3.75
CA ASN A 121 -11.63 2.57 -3.89
C ASN A 121 -10.26 2.80 -4.50
N ILE A 122 -9.21 2.33 -3.85
CA ILE A 122 -7.83 2.43 -4.32
C ILE A 122 -7.27 1.02 -4.42
N LEU A 123 -6.87 0.59 -5.60
CA LEU A 123 -6.18 -0.68 -5.81
C LEU A 123 -4.77 -0.37 -6.29
N ILE A 124 -3.76 -0.90 -5.61
CA ILE A 124 -2.34 -0.74 -5.94
C ILE A 124 -1.76 -2.13 -6.13
N LEU A 125 -1.26 -2.41 -7.33
CA LEU A 125 -0.79 -3.72 -7.74
C LEU A 125 0.68 -3.64 -8.12
N ASP A 126 1.53 -4.10 -7.21
CA ASP A 126 2.95 -4.31 -7.44
C ASP A 126 3.22 -5.74 -7.89
N ALA A 127 2.74 -6.06 -9.09
CA ALA A 127 2.86 -7.39 -9.66
C ALA A 127 3.49 -7.35 -11.04
N CYS A 128 4.42 -8.28 -11.27
CA CYS A 128 4.96 -8.51 -12.61
C CYS A 128 3.83 -8.91 -13.56
N ARG A 129 3.79 -8.32 -14.76
CA ARG A 129 2.82 -8.66 -15.81
C ARG A 129 3.36 -9.68 -16.82
N ASP A 130 4.42 -10.40 -16.45
CA ASP A 130 4.98 -11.48 -17.27
C ASP A 130 4.43 -12.79 -16.74
N ASN A 131 3.90 -13.62 -17.65
CA ASN A 131 3.23 -14.86 -17.27
C ASN A 131 4.32 -15.91 -16.95
N PRO A 132 4.53 -16.35 -15.69
CA PRO A 132 5.47 -17.42 -15.33
C PRO A 132 5.12 -18.79 -15.98
N LEU A 133 3.99 -18.86 -16.69
CA LEU A 133 3.56 -20.04 -17.43
C LEU A 133 4.50 -20.33 -18.63
N PRO A 134 4.88 -21.60 -18.86
CA PRO A 134 5.78 -21.97 -19.94
C PRO A 134 5.25 -21.60 -21.32
N SER A 135 6.14 -21.12 -22.20
CA SER A 135 5.86 -20.51 -23.51
C SER A 135 5.09 -21.35 -24.52
N GLN A 136 4.95 -22.65 -24.30
CA GLN A 136 4.40 -23.63 -25.24
C GLN A 136 2.88 -23.55 -25.39
N TYR A 137 2.20 -22.81 -24.51
CA TYR A 137 0.74 -22.66 -24.49
C TYR A 137 0.23 -21.28 -24.93
N ARG A 138 1.11 -20.39 -25.43
CA ARG A 138 0.73 -19.04 -25.83
C ARG A 138 0.00 -19.00 -27.17
N GLY A 139 -1.32 -18.78 -27.12
CA GLY A 139 -2.05 -18.13 -28.21
C GLY A 139 -1.55 -16.69 -28.43
N ILE A 140 -1.70 -16.19 -29.66
CA ILE A 140 -1.15 -14.93 -30.21
C ILE A 140 -1.80 -13.69 -29.56
N LEU A 141 -1.56 -13.40 -28.28
CA LEU A 141 -1.97 -12.13 -27.66
C LEU A 141 -0.84 -11.51 -26.83
N PRO A 142 -0.75 -10.16 -26.77
CA PRO A 142 0.41 -9.46 -26.24
C PRO A 142 0.60 -9.72 -24.74
N GLN A 143 1.86 -9.68 -24.30
CA GLN A 143 2.26 -9.74 -22.89
C GLN A 143 1.58 -8.62 -22.08
N GLY A 144 1.14 -8.92 -20.86
CA GLY A 144 0.51 -7.97 -19.94
C GLY A 144 -0.75 -8.52 -19.26
N LEU A 145 -1.25 -7.86 -18.21
CA LEU A 145 -2.63 -7.94 -17.70
C LEU A 145 -3.67 -7.45 -18.74
N ALA A 146 -4.88 -7.95 -18.67
CA ALA A 146 -5.95 -7.58 -19.57
C ALA A 146 -6.43 -6.17 -19.27
N PRO A 147 -6.98 -5.43 -20.25
CA PRO A 147 -7.60 -4.13 -19.98
C PRO A 147 -8.65 -4.26 -18.88
N ILE A 148 -8.52 -3.46 -17.81
CA ILE A 148 -9.51 -3.37 -16.73
C ILE A 148 -10.24 -2.04 -16.83
N TYR A 149 -11.55 -2.08 -16.68
CA TYR A 149 -12.36 -0.87 -16.53
C TYR A 149 -12.50 -0.56 -15.04
N ALA A 150 -11.86 0.51 -14.58
CA ALA A 150 -12.00 0.99 -13.21
C ALA A 150 -13.46 1.42 -12.99
N PRO A 151 -14.19 0.84 -12.02
CA PRO A 151 -15.53 1.28 -11.75
C PRO A 151 -15.60 2.69 -11.15
N LYS A 152 -16.80 3.27 -11.13
CA LYS A 152 -17.03 4.60 -10.54
C LYS A 152 -16.48 4.68 -9.11
N GLY A 153 -15.73 5.73 -8.80
CA GLY A 153 -15.09 5.92 -7.49
C GLY A 153 -13.81 5.11 -7.27
N THR A 154 -13.29 4.45 -8.31
CA THR A 154 -12.12 3.57 -8.20
C THR A 154 -10.91 4.12 -8.96
N ILE A 155 -9.73 3.98 -8.37
CA ILE A 155 -8.44 4.08 -9.05
C ILE A 155 -7.70 2.76 -8.91
N ILE A 156 -7.16 2.26 -10.02
CA ILE A 156 -6.37 1.04 -10.08
C ILE A 156 -4.98 1.41 -10.63
N ALA A 157 -3.96 1.30 -9.81
CA ALA A 157 -2.59 1.61 -10.13
C ALA A 157 -1.75 0.33 -10.25
N PHE A 158 -0.95 0.25 -11.30
CA PHE A 158 -0.09 -0.87 -11.64
C PHE A 158 1.37 -0.40 -11.60
N SER A 159 2.26 -1.27 -11.11
CA SER A 159 3.69 -0.99 -11.06
C SER A 159 4.34 -0.82 -12.43
N THR A 160 3.73 -1.36 -13.49
CA THR A 160 4.27 -1.33 -14.85
C THR A 160 3.18 -1.28 -15.93
N SER A 161 3.55 -0.80 -17.12
CA SER A 161 2.67 -0.65 -18.27
C SER A 161 2.33 -2.02 -18.88
N PRO A 162 1.23 -2.13 -19.66
CA PRO A 162 0.93 -3.36 -20.40
C PRO A 162 2.11 -3.84 -21.25
N GLY A 163 2.59 -5.05 -20.98
CA GLY A 163 3.70 -5.68 -21.69
C GLY A 163 5.10 -5.39 -21.15
N GLU A 164 5.22 -4.55 -20.13
CA GLU A 164 6.48 -4.29 -19.43
C GLU A 164 6.62 -5.16 -18.17
N LYS A 165 7.87 -5.37 -17.73
CA LYS A 165 8.19 -6.16 -16.54
C LYS A 165 8.46 -5.24 -15.35
N ALA A 166 7.88 -5.55 -14.20
CA ALA A 166 8.19 -4.85 -12.96
C ALA A 166 9.50 -5.40 -12.36
N MET A 167 10.32 -4.53 -11.79
CA MET A 167 11.53 -4.94 -11.08
C MET A 167 11.23 -5.17 -9.59
N ASP A 168 11.33 -6.42 -9.14
CA ASP A 168 11.19 -6.82 -7.72
C ASP A 168 12.32 -6.26 -6.84
N PHE A 169 13.40 -5.73 -7.41
CA PHE A 169 14.52 -5.13 -6.69
C PHE A 169 14.82 -3.74 -7.24
N GLY A 170 15.39 -2.88 -6.39
CA GLY A 170 15.95 -1.60 -6.84
C GLY A 170 15.72 -0.41 -5.91
N SER A 171 15.06 -0.60 -4.76
CA SER A 171 14.94 0.44 -3.74
C SER A 171 15.24 -0.12 -2.34
N GLY A 172 16.51 -0.43 -2.07
CA GLY A 172 16.92 -1.01 -0.78
C GLY A 172 16.35 -2.42 -0.59
N ARG A 173 15.46 -2.59 0.40
CA ARG A 173 14.75 -3.86 0.69
C ARG A 173 13.38 -3.97 0.00
N ASN A 174 13.06 -3.02 -0.88
CA ASN A 174 11.78 -2.92 -1.58
C ASN A 174 11.94 -2.96 -3.10
N SER A 175 10.84 -3.25 -3.81
CA SER A 175 10.75 -3.05 -5.26
C SER A 175 10.92 -1.57 -5.64
N ILE A 176 11.25 -1.28 -6.90
CA ILE A 176 11.35 0.12 -7.37
C ILE A 176 10.01 0.86 -7.22
N TYR A 177 8.90 0.16 -7.49
CA TYR A 177 7.57 0.75 -7.43
C TYR A 177 7.16 1.04 -6.00
N THR A 178 7.29 0.05 -5.12
CA THR A 178 6.94 0.21 -3.71
C THR A 178 7.85 1.19 -2.99
N GLY A 179 9.16 1.15 -3.25
CA GLY A 179 10.07 2.19 -2.75
C GLY A 179 9.67 3.60 -3.20
N SER A 180 9.25 3.76 -4.46
CA SER A 180 8.76 5.05 -4.97
C SER A 180 7.43 5.48 -4.33
N LEU A 181 6.51 4.55 -4.07
CA LEU A 181 5.27 4.83 -3.31
C LEU A 181 5.60 5.34 -1.90
N LEU A 182 6.46 4.60 -1.17
CA LEU A 182 6.86 4.93 0.20
C LEU A 182 7.52 6.30 0.31
N ASN A 183 8.31 6.70 -0.69
CA ASN A 183 8.96 8.01 -0.73
C ASN A 183 7.98 9.19 -0.87
N HIS A 184 6.83 8.98 -1.53
CA HIS A 184 5.88 10.05 -1.84
C HIS A 184 4.60 10.00 -1.00
N ILE A 185 4.33 8.92 -0.27
CA ILE A 185 3.04 8.74 0.42
C ILE A 185 2.85 9.74 1.58
N ASP A 186 3.96 10.22 2.15
CA ASP A 186 3.97 11.22 3.22
C ASP A 186 3.89 12.67 2.69
N ASP A 187 3.97 12.89 1.38
CA ASP A 187 3.86 14.23 0.79
C ASP A 187 2.51 14.85 1.18
N SER A 188 2.56 15.98 1.87
CA SER A 188 1.36 16.63 2.40
C SER A 188 0.57 17.34 1.29
N ASN A 189 -0.76 17.21 1.35
CA ASN A 189 -1.72 17.95 0.53
C ASN A 189 -1.57 17.75 -0.98
N ILE A 190 -1.13 16.56 -1.41
CA ILE A 190 -1.12 16.20 -2.82
C ILE A 190 -2.32 15.32 -3.17
N SER A 191 -2.93 15.60 -4.33
CA SER A 191 -3.97 14.76 -4.89
C SER A 191 -3.40 13.37 -5.22
N ILE A 192 -4.25 12.34 -5.22
CA ILE A 192 -3.83 10.99 -5.59
C ILE A 192 -3.32 10.89 -7.04
N GLU A 193 -3.84 11.73 -7.94
CA GLU A 193 -3.37 11.85 -9.31
C GLU A 193 -1.94 12.40 -9.37
N ASP A 194 -1.67 13.47 -8.62
CA ASP A 194 -0.32 14.04 -8.53
C ASP A 194 0.66 13.11 -7.81
N PHE A 195 0.19 12.40 -6.78
CA PHE A 195 0.95 11.35 -6.10
C PHE A 195 1.40 10.28 -7.09
N PHE A 196 0.48 9.68 -7.85
CA PHE A 196 0.84 8.65 -8.82
C PHE A 196 1.70 9.19 -9.97
N LYS A 197 1.52 10.47 -10.36
CA LYS A 197 2.41 11.12 -11.33
C LYS A 197 3.84 11.26 -10.81
N ARG A 198 4.03 11.60 -9.53
CA ARG A 198 5.36 11.65 -8.88
C ARG A 198 5.98 10.26 -8.82
N VAL A 199 5.21 9.27 -8.37
CA VAL A 199 5.62 7.86 -8.34
C VAL A 199 6.08 7.39 -9.72
N ARG A 200 5.31 7.68 -10.78
CA ARG A 200 5.69 7.34 -12.16
C ARG A 200 7.02 7.96 -12.58
N THR A 201 7.25 9.21 -12.21
CA THR A 201 8.49 9.94 -12.52
C THR A 201 9.69 9.29 -11.83
N SER A 202 9.53 8.91 -10.55
CA SER A 202 10.55 8.22 -9.77
C SER A 202 10.84 6.83 -10.32
N VAL A 203 9.80 6.03 -10.63
CA VAL A 203 9.93 4.70 -11.23
C VAL A 203 10.64 4.74 -12.58
N TYR A 204 10.25 5.66 -13.45
CA TYR A 204 10.89 5.85 -14.75
C TYR A 204 12.37 6.21 -14.60
N SER A 205 12.69 7.11 -13.66
CA SER A 205 14.08 7.55 -13.44
C SER A 205 14.95 6.45 -12.83
N LEU A 206 14.46 5.78 -11.79
CA LEU A 206 15.17 4.72 -11.06
C LEU A 206 15.33 3.45 -11.90
N SER A 207 14.42 3.19 -12.83
CA SER A 207 14.52 2.07 -13.78
C SER A 207 15.32 2.41 -15.05
N GLU A 208 15.91 3.61 -15.14
CA GLU A 208 16.61 4.10 -16.34
C GLU A 208 15.72 4.06 -17.61
N GLY A 209 14.42 4.33 -17.44
CA GLY A 209 13.42 4.31 -18.51
C GLY A 209 12.93 2.91 -18.91
N LYS A 210 13.24 1.86 -18.13
CA LYS A 210 12.84 0.47 -18.43
C LYS A 210 11.45 0.10 -17.90
N GLN A 211 10.91 0.88 -16.96
CA GLN A 211 9.62 0.62 -16.33
C GLN A 211 8.82 1.91 -16.24
N THR A 212 7.56 1.88 -16.69
CA THR A 212 6.61 3.00 -16.54
C THR A 212 5.35 2.54 -15.82
N SER A 213 5.04 3.11 -14.65
CA SER A 213 3.80 2.79 -13.92
C SER A 213 2.56 3.34 -14.64
N TRP A 214 1.42 2.67 -14.45
CA TRP A 214 0.18 2.95 -15.18
C TRP A 214 -1.04 2.92 -14.26
N GLU A 215 -2.03 3.78 -14.52
CA GLU A 215 -3.22 3.91 -13.67
C GLU A 215 -4.49 4.02 -14.52
N HIS A 216 -5.55 3.36 -14.07
CA HIS A 216 -6.91 3.55 -14.54
C HIS A 216 -7.72 4.23 -13.46
N THR A 217 -8.31 5.39 -13.75
CA THR A 217 -9.10 6.15 -12.78
C THR A 217 -10.50 6.41 -13.29
N SER A 218 -11.47 6.22 -12.41
CA SER A 218 -12.83 6.75 -12.49
C SER A 218 -13.21 7.34 -11.13
N LEU A 219 -12.20 7.84 -10.41
CA LEU A 219 -12.35 8.46 -9.11
C LEU A 219 -13.20 9.73 -9.23
N ILE A 220 -14.03 9.96 -8.22
CA ILE A 220 -14.86 11.16 -8.13
C ILE A 220 -14.55 11.85 -6.81
N GLY A 221 -14.19 13.13 -6.88
CA GLY A 221 -13.72 13.89 -5.73
C GLY A 221 -12.20 13.91 -5.65
N THR A 222 -11.69 14.26 -4.47
CA THR A 222 -10.26 14.39 -4.22
C THR A 222 -9.88 13.54 -3.02
N PHE A 223 -8.82 12.75 -3.17
CA PHE A 223 -8.19 12.01 -2.08
C PHE A 223 -6.74 12.42 -1.94
N CYS A 224 -6.28 12.55 -0.69
CA CYS A 224 -4.90 12.77 -0.34
C CYS A 224 -4.53 11.75 0.75
N PHE A 225 -3.40 11.06 0.59
CA PHE A 225 -2.90 10.14 1.64
C PHE A 225 -2.56 10.89 2.93
N ASN A 226 -1.86 12.01 2.80
CA ASN A 226 -1.53 12.90 3.90
C ASN A 226 -2.14 14.28 3.67
N SER A 227 -3.28 14.57 4.29
CA SER A 227 -3.91 15.91 4.25
C SER A 227 -3.46 16.84 5.39
N GLY A 228 -2.31 16.56 6.02
CA GLY A 228 -1.87 17.25 7.24
C GLY A 228 -2.71 16.91 8.48
N GLN A 229 -3.44 15.79 8.43
CA GLN A 229 -4.28 15.32 9.53
C GLN A 229 -3.42 14.88 10.71
N LEU A 230 -3.75 15.36 11.91
CA LEU A 230 -3.19 14.82 13.16
C LEU A 230 -3.77 13.41 13.35
N VAL A 231 -2.94 12.39 13.17
CA VAL A 231 -3.32 11.00 13.42
C VAL A 231 -3.20 10.74 14.93
N HIS A 232 -4.33 10.79 15.64
CA HIS A 232 -4.39 10.45 17.06
C HIS A 232 -4.79 8.99 17.19
N SER A 233 -3.84 8.07 17.08
CA SER A 233 -4.06 6.65 17.40
C SER A 233 -3.33 6.31 18.68
N VAL A 234 -4.04 5.68 19.62
CA VAL A 234 -3.46 5.23 20.91
C VAL A 234 -2.47 4.08 20.70
N ASP A 235 -2.62 3.34 19.60
CA ASP A 235 -1.83 2.15 19.28
C ASP A 235 -0.66 2.44 18.32
N LEU A 236 -0.51 3.67 17.82
CA LEU A 236 0.64 4.03 17.00
C LEU A 236 1.81 4.43 17.91
N PRO A 237 3.00 3.84 17.73
CA PRO A 237 4.19 4.34 18.41
C PRO A 237 4.45 5.79 17.96
N TYR A 238 4.94 6.62 18.88
CA TYR A 238 5.42 7.96 18.52
C TYR A 238 6.46 7.86 17.40
N LYS A 239 6.46 8.79 16.45
CA LYS A 239 7.53 8.87 15.44
C LYS A 239 8.88 8.93 16.16
N ALA A 240 9.93 8.35 15.55
CA ALA A 240 11.28 8.36 16.12
C ALA A 240 11.85 9.77 16.37
N GLU A 241 11.32 10.78 15.69
CA GLU A 241 11.65 12.19 15.90
C GLU A 241 11.03 12.78 17.18
N TYR A 242 10.02 12.10 17.74
CA TYR A 242 9.34 12.50 18.96
C TYR A 242 9.96 11.78 20.14
N ILE A 243 10.32 12.54 21.17
CA ILE A 243 10.79 12.01 22.44
C ILE A 243 9.55 11.60 23.24
N SER A 244 9.50 10.36 23.71
CA SER A 244 8.43 9.91 24.60
C SER A 244 8.45 10.77 25.87
N ASP A 245 7.29 11.03 26.49
CA ASP A 245 7.27 11.85 27.72
C ASP A 245 8.09 11.19 28.85
N GLU A 246 8.15 9.86 28.88
CA GLU A 246 8.93 9.10 29.85
C GLU A 246 10.45 9.26 29.66
N ASP A 247 10.91 9.37 28.41
CA ASP A 247 12.32 9.50 28.05
C ASP A 247 12.80 10.97 27.92
N PHE A 248 11.94 11.93 28.25
CA PHE A 248 12.27 13.35 28.15
C PHE A 248 13.24 13.81 29.26
N GLU A 249 14.45 14.19 28.88
CA GLU A 249 15.42 14.89 29.73
C GLU A 249 15.67 16.33 29.23
N SER A 250 15.70 17.30 30.15
CA SER A 250 16.07 18.68 29.82
C SER A 250 17.59 18.80 29.73
N ASP A 251 18.09 19.38 28.64
CA ASP A 251 19.50 19.75 28.46
C ASP A 251 19.86 21.10 29.12
N GLY A 252 18.90 21.72 29.83
CA GLY A 252 19.05 23.04 30.46
C GLY A 252 18.76 24.22 29.53
N SER A 253 18.25 23.97 28.32
CA SER A 253 17.72 25.02 27.46
C SER A 253 16.43 25.61 28.04
N LYS A 254 16.26 26.94 27.88
CA LYS A 254 15.10 27.68 28.42
C LYS A 254 13.76 27.10 27.97
N ILE A 255 13.68 26.58 26.74
CA ILE A 255 12.45 26.00 26.20
C ILE A 255 12.16 24.66 26.87
N LEU A 256 13.16 23.79 27.01
CA LEU A 256 12.98 22.48 27.65
C LEU A 256 12.70 22.60 29.16
N ASP A 257 13.21 23.64 29.82
CA ASP A 257 12.85 23.97 31.19
C ASP A 257 11.41 24.47 31.32
N ILE A 258 10.91 25.24 30.35
CA ILE A 258 9.49 25.63 30.30
C ILE A 258 8.62 24.37 30.13
N VAL A 259 8.99 23.47 29.21
CA VAL A 259 8.29 22.19 29.00
C VAL A 259 8.30 21.36 30.29
N LYS A 260 9.45 21.21 30.95
CA LYS A 260 9.57 20.49 32.23
C LYS A 260 8.66 21.09 33.31
N ASN A 261 8.65 22.41 33.45
CA ASN A 261 7.81 23.07 34.46
C ASN A 261 6.31 22.99 34.13
N LEU A 262 5.93 22.90 32.84
CA LEU A 262 4.55 22.65 32.42
C LEU A 262 4.08 21.23 32.77
N ARG A 263 5.00 20.24 32.82
CA ARG A 263 4.73 18.85 33.21
C ARG A 263 4.44 18.71 34.71
N GLU A 264 4.89 19.65 35.53
CA GLU A 264 4.64 19.57 36.97
C GLU A 264 3.15 19.72 37.30
N ARG A 265 2.65 18.87 38.20
CA ARG A 265 1.28 18.97 38.75
C ARG A 265 1.16 20.02 39.85
N ASN A 266 2.22 20.78 40.10
CA ASN A 266 2.27 21.83 41.10
C ASN A 266 1.83 23.16 40.47
N TRP A 267 0.61 23.60 40.82
CA TRP A 267 -0.04 24.76 40.19
C TRP A 267 0.83 26.03 40.14
N PRO A 268 1.50 26.46 41.23
CA PRO A 268 2.45 27.58 41.19
C PRO A 268 3.57 27.47 40.13
N VAL A 269 4.14 26.28 39.96
CA VAL A 269 5.26 26.05 39.01
C VAL A 269 4.73 26.03 37.59
N GLN A 270 3.65 25.28 37.38
CA GLN A 270 2.98 25.14 36.08
C GLN A 270 2.46 26.49 35.59
N ASN A 271 1.79 27.27 36.43
CA ASN A 271 1.21 28.56 36.04
C ASN A 271 2.29 29.62 35.72
N LYS A 272 3.44 29.56 36.40
CA LYS A 272 4.61 30.39 36.07
C LYS A 272 5.18 30.02 34.69
N ALA A 273 5.22 28.73 34.38
CA ALA A 273 5.69 28.24 33.09
C ALA A 273 4.75 28.65 31.93
N ILE A 274 3.42 28.58 32.12
CA ILE A 274 2.42 29.04 31.13
C ILE A 274 2.67 30.49 30.72
N ASN A 275 3.02 31.37 31.66
CA ASN A 275 3.29 32.77 31.37
C ASN A 275 4.56 32.98 30.53
N ASN A 276 5.54 32.07 30.63
CA ASN A 276 6.78 32.12 29.87
C ASN A 276 6.62 31.62 28.42
N VAL A 277 5.53 30.93 28.09
CA VAL A 277 5.22 30.49 26.71
C VAL A 277 4.78 31.66 25.83
N LYS A 278 4.27 32.75 26.42
CA LYS A 278 3.64 33.87 25.68
C LYS A 278 4.61 34.93 25.15
N TYR A 279 5.91 34.80 25.37
CA TYR A 279 6.91 35.79 24.95
C TYR A 279 8.19 35.13 24.47
N ASN A 280 8.23 34.77 23.19
CA ASN A 280 9.41 34.74 22.32
C ASN A 280 8.95 34.78 20.86
#